data_AF-A0A924YIZ4-F1
#
_entry.id   AF-A0A924YIZ4-F1
#
_cell.length_a   1.000
_cell.length_b   1.000
_cell.length_c   1.000
_cell.angle_alpha   90.00
_cell.angle_beta   90.00
_cell.angle_gamma   90.00
#
_symmetry.space_group_name_H-M   'P 1'
#
loop_
_entity.id
_entity.type
_entity.pdbx_description
1 polymer ?
#
loop_
_entity_poly.entity_id
_entity_poly.type
_entity_poly.pdbx_seq_one_letter_code
_entity_poly.pdbx_strand_id
1 'polypeptide(L)'
;MPHFDRPTILMCPPDHYGIEYEINPWMSRSRQSDRSLAESQWRQLRDVLVSIGAGIRLMDAVKGLPDLVFTANAALMWRDRAYLARFRHSARQPETAIDAAWFQAAGFETRELPLGWDFEGAGDALFCGDTLFAGYLIRSD
;
A
#
# COMPACT_ATOMS: atom_id res chain seq x y z
N MET A 1 -0.93 -12.53 -18.61
CA MET A 1 -1.27 -11.38 -17.75
C MET A 1 -1.87 -11.92 -16.47
N PRO A 2 -1.51 -11.38 -15.30
CA PRO A 2 -2.12 -11.78 -14.04
C PRO A 2 -3.63 -11.60 -14.16
N HIS A 3 -4.36 -12.71 -14.10
CA HIS A 3 -5.81 -12.74 -14.18
C HIS A 3 -6.31 -13.38 -12.90
N PHE A 4 -7.16 -12.66 -12.18
CA PHE A 4 -7.79 -13.16 -10.97
C PHE A 4 -9.24 -13.50 -11.27
N ASP A 5 -9.68 -14.66 -10.79
CA ASP A 5 -11.04 -15.17 -10.92
C ASP A 5 -12.04 -14.46 -9.99
N ARG A 6 -11.53 -13.60 -9.10
CA ARG A 6 -12.28 -12.88 -8.07
C ARG A 6 -11.59 -11.55 -7.71
N PRO A 7 -12.30 -10.60 -7.07
CA PRO A 7 -11.66 -9.41 -6.50
C PRO A 7 -10.49 -9.80 -5.60
N THR A 8 -9.31 -9.28 -5.89
CA THR A 8 -8.07 -9.67 -5.20
C THR A 8 -7.41 -8.44 -4.59
N ILE A 9 -7.08 -8.53 -3.31
CA ILE A 9 -6.53 -7.44 -2.50
C ILE A 9 -5.13 -7.83 -2.05
N LEU A 10 -4.18 -6.91 -2.25
CA LEU A 10 -2.85 -6.99 -1.65
C LEU A 10 -2.91 -6.49 -0.21
N MET A 11 -2.26 -7.20 0.71
CA MET A 11 -2.08 -6.77 2.10
C MET A 11 -0.64 -7.08 2.54
N CYS A 12 -0.14 -6.37 3.55
CA CYS A 12 1.11 -6.68 4.23
C CYS A 12 0.80 -6.87 5.74
N PRO A 13 1.29 -7.95 6.39
CA PRO A 13 1.05 -8.18 7.81
C PRO A 13 1.79 -7.15 8.68
N PRO A 14 1.30 -6.85 9.89
CA PRO A 14 1.87 -5.83 10.76
C PRO A 14 3.05 -6.33 11.62
N ASP A 15 3.86 -7.27 11.12
CA ASP A 15 4.92 -7.94 11.89
C ASP A 15 6.00 -6.97 12.40
N HIS A 16 6.15 -5.83 11.71
CA HIS A 16 7.06 -4.73 12.00
C HIS A 16 6.33 -3.38 12.12
N TYR A 17 5.02 -3.38 12.31
CA TYR A 17 4.24 -2.16 12.45
C TYR A 17 4.53 -1.45 13.77
N GLY A 18 4.63 -0.12 13.70
CA GLY A 18 4.88 0.77 14.83
C GLY A 18 4.91 2.23 14.36
N ILE A 19 4.90 3.18 15.29
CA ILE A 19 5.03 4.60 14.96
C ILE A 19 6.48 5.03 15.17
N GLU A 20 7.29 4.93 14.12
CA GLU A 20 8.73 5.24 14.15
C GLU A 20 9.03 6.71 13.76
N TYR A 21 8.09 7.36 13.07
CA TYR A 21 8.18 8.73 12.60
C TYR A 21 6.78 9.38 12.54
N GLU A 22 6.71 10.68 12.26
CA GLU A 22 5.46 11.46 12.24
C GLU A 22 5.38 12.25 10.92
N ILE A 23 4.67 11.70 9.94
CA ILE A 23 4.50 12.28 8.59
C ILE A 23 3.04 12.63 8.27
N ASN A 24 2.16 12.55 9.27
CA ASN A 24 0.79 13.02 9.20
C ASN A 24 0.28 13.37 10.61
N PRO A 25 -0.81 14.15 10.74
CA PRO A 25 -1.31 14.63 12.03
C PRO A 25 -1.79 13.54 13.02
N TRP A 26 -2.01 12.31 12.55
CA TRP A 26 -2.50 11.20 13.37
C TRP A 26 -1.37 10.46 14.09
N MET A 27 -0.16 10.50 13.51
CA MET A 27 1.01 9.84 14.07
C MET A 27 1.53 10.59 15.30
N SER A 28 1.98 9.83 16.31
CA SER A 28 2.59 10.37 17.51
C SER A 28 3.50 9.31 18.12
N ARG A 29 4.82 9.55 18.13
CA ARG A 29 5.78 8.58 18.69
C ARG A 29 5.62 8.39 20.20
N SER A 30 4.99 9.33 20.88
CA SER A 30 4.63 9.20 22.30
C SER A 30 3.41 8.32 22.54
N ARG A 31 2.64 7.99 21.50
CA ARG A 31 1.46 7.11 21.55
C ARG A 31 1.64 5.95 20.58
N GLN A 32 2.41 4.95 21.01
CA GLN A 32 2.72 3.77 20.20
C GLN A 32 1.49 2.90 19.95
N SER A 33 1.55 2.11 18.86
CA SER A 33 0.59 1.04 18.60
C SER A 33 0.78 -0.13 19.57
N ASP A 34 -0.31 -0.75 20.00
CA ASP A 34 -0.26 -2.06 20.64
C ASP A 34 -0.11 -3.14 19.54
N ARG A 35 1.00 -3.88 19.60
CA ARG A 35 1.34 -4.90 18.59
C ARG A 35 0.31 -6.02 18.54
N SER A 36 -0.08 -6.57 19.69
CA SER A 36 -1.02 -7.69 19.75
C SER A 36 -2.40 -7.27 19.27
N LEU A 37 -2.82 -6.05 19.61
CA LEU A 37 -4.06 -5.48 19.11
C LEU A 37 -4.00 -5.22 17.59
N ALA A 38 -2.91 -4.66 17.08
CA ALA A 38 -2.72 -4.41 15.65
C ALA A 38 -2.76 -5.72 14.84
N GLU A 39 -2.06 -6.76 15.31
CA GLU A 39 -2.10 -8.10 14.71
C GLU A 39 -3.52 -8.68 14.72
N SER A 40 -4.24 -8.55 15.84
CA SER A 40 -5.62 -9.03 15.95
C SER A 40 -6.57 -8.30 15.00
N GLN A 41 -6.51 -6.97 14.95
CA GLN A 41 -7.33 -6.13 14.08
C GLN A 41 -7.05 -6.39 12.60
N TRP A 42 -5.77 -6.54 12.23
CA TRP A 42 -5.38 -6.86 10.86
C TRP A 42 -5.89 -8.24 10.43
N ARG A 43 -5.77 -9.25 11.29
CA ARG A 43 -6.31 -10.60 11.01
C ARG A 43 -7.82 -10.54 10.84
N GLN A 44 -8.52 -9.81 11.70
CA GLN A 44 -9.97 -9.64 11.59
C GLN A 44 -10.37 -9.00 10.25
N LEU A 45 -9.69 -7.93 9.82
CA LEU A 45 -9.94 -7.30 8.52
C LEU A 45 -9.73 -8.31 7.37
N ARG A 46 -8.60 -9.01 7.37
CA ARG A 46 -8.29 -10.01 6.35
C ARG A 46 -9.35 -11.11 6.31
N ASP A 47 -9.75 -11.63 7.47
CA ASP A 47 -10.71 -12.72 7.56
C ASP A 47 -12.11 -12.28 7.09
N VAL A 48 -12.51 -11.04 7.37
CA VAL A 48 -13.73 -10.43 6.81
C VAL A 48 -13.65 -10.37 5.29
N LEU A 49 -12.55 -9.85 4.71
CA LEU A 49 -12.36 -9.76 3.26
C LEU A 49 -12.42 -11.15 2.59
N VAL A 50 -11.80 -12.17 3.19
CA VAL A 50 -11.89 -13.55 2.71
C VAL A 50 -13.33 -14.07 2.79
N SER A 51 -14.04 -13.79 3.89
CA SER A 51 -15.42 -14.27 4.08
C SER A 51 -16.40 -13.73 3.04
N ILE A 52 -16.16 -12.54 2.50
CA ILE A 52 -16.97 -11.93 1.43
C ILE A 52 -16.48 -12.30 0.03
N GLY A 53 -15.53 -13.23 -0.08
CA GLY A 53 -15.07 -13.84 -1.32
C GLY A 53 -13.85 -13.18 -1.97
N ALA A 54 -13.19 -12.22 -1.30
CA ALA A 54 -11.97 -11.62 -1.84
C ALA A 54 -10.79 -12.62 -1.79
N GLY A 55 -10.00 -12.64 -2.86
CA GLY A 55 -8.67 -13.24 -2.83
C GLY A 55 -7.71 -12.33 -2.07
N ILE A 56 -6.91 -12.89 -1.16
CA ILE A 56 -5.84 -12.15 -0.49
C ILE A 56 -4.50 -12.56 -1.07
N ARG A 57 -3.67 -11.56 -1.33
CA ARG A 57 -2.26 -11.70 -1.65
C ARG A 57 -1.46 -10.98 -0.58
N LEU A 58 -0.35 -11.58 -0.16
CA LEU A 58 0.48 -11.04 0.89
C LEU A 58 1.81 -10.58 0.33
N MET A 59 2.22 -9.39 0.76
CA MET A 59 3.58 -8.92 0.73
C MET A 59 4.22 -9.21 2.09
N ASP A 60 5.49 -9.61 2.10
CA ASP A 60 6.21 -9.84 3.35
C ASP A 60 6.52 -8.49 4.01
N ALA A 61 6.32 -8.43 5.33
CA ALA A 61 6.70 -7.26 6.11
C ALA A 61 8.23 -7.10 6.12
N VAL A 62 8.68 -5.84 6.06
CA VAL A 62 10.12 -5.53 6.09
C VAL A 62 10.44 -4.70 7.33
N LYS A 63 11.42 -5.16 8.11
CA LYS A 63 11.87 -4.45 9.31
C LYS A 63 12.40 -3.06 8.94
N GLY A 64 11.94 -2.04 9.67
CA GLY A 64 12.28 -0.64 9.42
C GLY A 64 11.38 0.06 8.39
N LEU A 65 10.39 -0.64 7.84
CA LEU A 65 9.34 -0.08 6.98
C LEU A 65 7.96 -0.34 7.60
N PRO A 66 7.64 0.32 8.74
CA PRO A 66 6.41 0.04 9.48
C PRO A 66 5.14 0.35 8.68
N ASP A 67 5.19 1.33 7.78
CA ASP A 67 4.05 1.76 6.96
C ASP A 67 3.79 0.88 5.72
N LEU A 68 4.61 -0.15 5.46
CA LEU A 68 4.40 -1.10 4.36
C LEU A 68 3.06 -1.86 4.48
N VAL A 69 2.48 -1.90 5.69
CA VAL A 69 1.10 -2.39 5.93
C VAL A 69 0.05 -1.64 5.12
N PHE A 70 0.29 -0.37 4.78
CA PHE A 70 -0.61 0.50 4.02
C PHE A 70 -0.42 0.32 2.51
N THR A 71 -0.64 -0.90 2.04
CA THR A 71 -0.48 -1.32 0.63
C THR A 71 -1.38 -0.59 -0.37
N ALA A 72 -2.40 0.15 0.08
CA ALA A 72 -3.15 1.07 -0.78
C ALA A 72 -2.22 2.11 -1.45
N ASN A 73 -1.13 2.48 -0.79
CA ASN A 73 -0.15 3.40 -1.35
C ASN A 73 0.94 2.73 -2.18
N ALA A 74 0.95 1.40 -2.37
CA ALA A 74 2.02 0.73 -3.11
C ALA A 74 2.02 1.13 -4.60
N ALA A 75 0.83 1.18 -5.21
CA ALA A 75 0.64 1.55 -6.60
C ALA A 75 -0.82 1.92 -6.90
N LEU A 76 -1.03 2.59 -8.05
CA LEU A 76 -2.32 2.60 -8.74
C LEU A 76 -2.33 1.47 -9.78
N MET A 77 -3.33 0.60 -9.69
CA MET A 77 -3.50 -0.51 -10.64
C MET A 77 -4.36 -0.07 -11.83
N TRP A 78 -3.89 -0.36 -13.05
CA TRP A 78 -4.69 -0.28 -14.26
C TRP A 78 -4.42 -1.49 -15.14
N ARG A 79 -5.40 -2.40 -15.19
CA ARG A 79 -5.28 -3.70 -15.88
C ARG A 79 -4.09 -4.51 -15.32
N ASP A 80 -3.09 -4.78 -16.14
CA ASP A 80 -1.87 -5.53 -15.83
C ASP A 80 -0.71 -4.61 -15.43
N ARG A 81 -0.96 -3.30 -15.27
CA ARG A 81 0.05 -2.31 -14.91
C ARG A 81 -0.10 -1.82 -13.48
N ALA A 82 1.02 -1.75 -12.78
CA ALA A 82 1.16 -1.10 -11.48
C ALA A 82 1.95 0.21 -11.64
N TYR A 83 1.27 1.34 -11.48
CA TYR A 83 1.90 2.66 -11.43
C TYR A 83 2.38 2.88 -10.00
N LEU A 84 3.66 2.62 -9.78
CA LEU A 84 4.29 2.59 -8.46
C LEU A 84 4.23 3.96 -7.79
N ALA A 85 4.05 3.95 -6.48
CA ALA A 85 4.13 5.18 -5.71
C ALA A 85 5.55 5.72 -5.66
N ARG A 86 5.62 7.05 -5.67
CA ARG A 86 6.81 7.84 -5.38
C ARG A 86 6.46 8.72 -4.18
N PHE A 87 6.86 8.25 -3.00
CA PHE A 87 6.47 8.88 -1.74
C PHE A 87 7.14 10.23 -1.52
N ARG A 88 6.32 11.23 -1.12
CA ARG A 88 6.80 12.56 -0.75
C ARG A 88 7.72 12.54 0.45
N HIS A 89 7.40 11.71 1.44
CA HIS A 89 8.17 11.60 2.67
C HIS A 89 9.26 10.53 2.56
N SER A 90 10.50 10.92 2.85
CA SER A 90 11.68 10.03 2.80
C SER A 90 11.54 8.76 3.65
N ALA A 91 10.75 8.82 4.72
CA ALA A 91 10.47 7.70 5.60
C ALA A 91 9.81 6.50 4.88
N ARG A 92 9.04 6.75 3.82
CA ARG A 92 8.34 5.72 3.03
C ARG A 92 8.97 5.44 1.66
N GLN A 93 9.89 6.28 1.18
CA GLN A 93 10.54 6.09 -0.12
C GLN A 93 11.19 4.72 -0.34
N PRO A 94 11.78 4.05 0.68
CA PRO A 94 12.32 2.70 0.46
C PRO A 94 11.26 1.63 0.17
N GLU A 95 9.98 1.86 0.50
CA GLU A 95 8.87 0.92 0.23
C GLU A 95 8.68 0.69 -1.27
N THR A 96 8.86 1.72 -2.11
CA THR A 96 8.67 1.65 -3.56
C THR A 96 9.46 0.50 -4.20
N ALA A 97 10.68 0.21 -3.73
CA ALA A 97 11.49 -0.88 -4.27
C ALA A 97 10.92 -2.26 -3.88
N ILE A 98 10.34 -2.37 -2.68
CA ILE A 98 9.67 -3.58 -2.20
C ILE A 98 8.38 -3.83 -2.98
N ASP A 99 7.59 -2.77 -3.17
CA ASP A 99 6.37 -2.78 -3.98
C ASP A 99 6.66 -3.22 -5.41
N ALA A 100 7.67 -2.61 -6.04
CA ALA A 100 8.10 -2.93 -7.39
C ALA A 100 8.46 -4.42 -7.53
N ALA A 101 9.30 -4.93 -6.63
CA ALA A 101 9.73 -6.32 -6.64
C ALA A 101 8.53 -7.27 -6.49
N TRP A 102 7.59 -6.95 -5.59
CA TRP A 102 6.39 -7.76 -5.40
C TRP A 102 5.51 -7.79 -6.66
N PHE A 103 5.19 -6.63 -7.24
CA PHE A 103 4.36 -6.56 -8.45
C PHE A 103 5.00 -7.26 -9.64
N GLN A 104 6.31 -7.10 -9.83
CA GLN A 104 7.04 -7.81 -10.89
C GLN A 104 7.01 -9.32 -10.69
N ALA A 105 7.25 -9.80 -9.47
CA ALA A 105 7.19 -11.24 -9.15
C ALA A 105 5.78 -11.81 -9.33
N ALA A 106 4.74 -11.01 -9.09
CA ALA A 106 3.34 -11.36 -9.35
C ALA A 106 2.95 -11.27 -10.84
N GLY A 107 3.86 -10.83 -11.72
CA GLY A 107 3.67 -10.79 -13.17
C GLY A 107 3.04 -9.51 -13.72
N PHE A 108 2.99 -8.43 -12.93
CA PHE A 108 2.54 -7.12 -13.38
C PHE A 108 3.65 -6.32 -14.06
N GLU A 109 3.27 -5.49 -15.02
CA GLU A 109 4.16 -4.48 -15.58
C GLU A 109 4.23 -3.28 -14.62
N THR A 110 5.42 -2.96 -14.13
CA THR A 110 5.62 -1.81 -13.23
C THR A 110 5.96 -0.55 -14.02
N ARG A 111 5.37 0.57 -13.62
CA ARG A 111 5.60 1.90 -14.20
C ARG A 111 6.00 2.86 -13.09
N GLU A 112 7.17 3.46 -13.25
CA GLU A 112 7.65 4.53 -12.37
C GLU A 112 7.22 5.90 -12.91
N LEU A 113 7.01 6.85 -12.01
CA LEU A 113 6.77 8.24 -12.36
C LEU A 113 8.09 8.97 -12.68
N PRO A 114 8.04 10.05 -13.49
CA PRO A 114 9.18 10.91 -13.72
C PRO A 114 9.75 11.46 -12.41
N LEU A 115 11.07 11.66 -12.38
CA LEU A 115 11.73 12.31 -11.25
C LEU A 115 11.15 13.72 -11.03
N GLY A 116 11.01 14.10 -9.77
CA GLY A 116 10.52 15.43 -9.37
C GLY A 116 9.01 15.54 -9.13
N TRP A 117 8.26 14.44 -9.30
CA TRP A 117 6.82 14.37 -9.01
C TRP A 117 6.55 13.30 -7.96
N ASP A 118 5.70 13.60 -7.00
CA ASP A 118 5.25 12.67 -5.95
C ASP A 118 3.85 12.12 -6.27
N PHE A 119 3.61 10.85 -5.94
CA PHE A 119 2.32 10.18 -6.11
C PHE A 119 2.21 8.99 -5.16
N GLU A 120 1.10 8.87 -4.44
CA GLU A 120 0.94 7.83 -3.41
C GLU A 120 -0.14 6.78 -3.76
N GLY A 121 -0.23 6.43 -5.04
CA GLY A 121 -0.93 5.25 -5.53
C GLY A 121 -2.45 5.31 -5.35
N ALA A 122 -3.06 4.15 -5.12
CA ALA A 122 -4.50 4.03 -4.93
C ALA A 122 -5.03 4.71 -3.65
N GLY A 123 -4.13 5.11 -2.73
CA GLY A 123 -4.49 5.93 -1.58
C GLY A 123 -4.94 7.35 -1.97
N ASP A 124 -4.40 7.89 -3.07
CA ASP A 124 -4.71 9.24 -3.57
C ASP A 124 -5.49 9.23 -4.90
N ALA A 125 -5.51 8.11 -5.63
CA ALA A 125 -6.23 8.00 -6.89
C ALA A 125 -7.12 6.74 -6.96
N LEU A 126 -8.43 6.91 -7.12
CA LEU A 126 -9.41 5.83 -7.09
C LEU A 126 -10.32 5.83 -8.32
N PHE A 127 -10.48 4.66 -8.94
CA PHE A 127 -11.45 4.48 -10.01
C PHE A 127 -12.87 4.39 -9.44
N CYS A 128 -13.80 5.13 -10.05
CA CYS A 128 -15.24 4.97 -9.89
C CYS A 128 -15.85 4.77 -11.27
N GLY A 129 -16.14 3.51 -11.61
CA GLY A 129 -16.44 3.12 -12.99
C GLY A 129 -15.26 3.44 -13.91
N ASP A 130 -15.53 4.17 -14.99
CA ASP A 130 -14.52 4.56 -15.98
C ASP A 130 -13.79 5.87 -15.64
N THR A 131 -14.13 6.51 -14.51
CA THR A 131 -13.53 7.78 -14.09
C THR A 131 -12.49 7.56 -13.00
N LEU A 132 -11.29 8.13 -13.18
CA LEU A 132 -10.26 8.19 -12.13
C LEU A 132 -10.40 9.51 -11.37
N PHE A 133 -10.65 9.42 -10.06
CA PHE A 133 -10.61 10.56 -9.15
C PHE A 133 -9.23 10.61 -8.51
N ALA A 134 -8.50 11.72 -8.68
CA ALA A 134 -7.16 11.91 -8.14
C ALA A 134 -7.13 13.12 -7.21
N GLY A 135 -6.77 12.90 -5.95
CA GLY A 135 -6.46 13.92 -4.97
C GLY A 135 -5.02 14.43 -5.12
N TYR A 136 -4.77 15.66 -4.69
CA TYR A 136 -3.46 16.32 -4.80
C TYR A 136 -3.22 17.29 -3.62
N LEU A 137 -2.05 17.93 -3.58
CA LEU A 137 -1.54 18.92 -2.61
C LEU A 137 -0.82 18.34 -1.38
N ILE A 138 -1.42 17.40 -0.66
CA ILE A 138 -0.83 16.94 0.61
C ILE A 138 0.27 15.90 0.36
N ARG A 139 0.03 15.01 -0.61
CA ARG A 139 0.86 13.83 -0.89
C ARG A 139 1.21 13.78 -2.37
N SER A 140 0.25 13.52 -3.24
CA SER A 140 0.45 13.55 -4.69
C SER A 140 0.49 14.98 -5.26
N ASP A 141 1.31 15.18 -6.31
CA ASP A 141 1.43 16.42 -7.09
C ASP A 141 0.41 16.53 -8.23
#